data_AF-S3N594-F1
#
_entry.id   AF-S3N594-F1
#
_cell.length_a   1.000
_cell.length_b   1.000
_cell.length_c   1.000
_cell.angle_alpha   90.00
_cell.angle_beta   90.00
_cell.angle_gamma   90.00
#
_symmetry.space_group_name_H-M   'P 1'
#
loop_
_entity.id
_entity.type
_entity.pdbx_description
1 polymer ?
#
loop_
_entity_poly.entity_id
_entity_poly.type
_entity_poly.pdbx_seq_one_letter_code
_entity_poly.pdbx_strand_id
1 'polypeptide(L)'
;MVIYEMIYHSGPDDFEVGFYLKNSKKNREHFFEQIMSDVNKSLDDCKARCEDGDLLLKYLKNDMSALEQMKKQFIDTGKARFDSYVSICVAERTVRDF
;
A
#
# COMPACT_ATOMS: atom_id res chain seq x y z
N MET A 1 13.30 11.41 -18.33
CA MET A 1 13.06 11.76 -16.91
C MET A 1 13.01 10.50 -16.03
N VAL A 2 13.51 10.55 -14.79
CA VAL A 2 13.31 9.46 -13.81
C VAL A 2 12.08 9.75 -12.95
N ILE A 3 11.21 8.76 -12.80
CA ILE A 3 10.08 8.79 -11.86
C ILE A 3 10.19 7.59 -10.91
N TYR A 4 9.63 7.74 -9.71
CA TYR A 4 9.58 6.71 -8.69
C TYR A 4 8.15 6.23 -8.55
N GLU A 5 7.95 4.97 -8.85
CA GLU A 5 6.67 4.27 -8.73
C GLU A 5 6.64 3.59 -7.36
N MET A 6 5.77 4.04 -6.47
CA MET A 6 5.50 3.37 -5.21
C MET A 6 4.36 2.39 -5.43
N ILE A 7 4.56 1.14 -5.05
CA ILE A 7 3.67 0.02 -5.35
C ILE A 7 3.33 -0.68 -4.04
N TYR A 8 2.05 -0.82 -3.75
CA TYR A 8 1.55 -1.71 -2.69
C TYR A 8 0.85 -2.89 -3.35
N HIS A 9 1.21 -4.10 -2.94
CA HIS A 9 0.55 -5.35 -3.30
C HIS A 9 -0.13 -5.91 -2.05
N SER A 10 -1.41 -6.24 -2.16
CA SER A 10 -2.28 -6.82 -1.11
C SER A 10 -2.78 -8.22 -1.47
N GLY A 11 -2.39 -8.75 -2.63
CA GLY A 11 -2.84 -10.06 -3.10
C GLY A 11 -2.18 -10.46 -4.42
N PRO A 12 -2.59 -11.61 -5.01
CA PRO A 12 -2.04 -12.11 -6.26
C PRO A 12 -2.15 -11.12 -7.43
N ASP A 13 -3.28 -10.39 -7.50
CA ASP A 13 -3.60 -9.47 -8.60
C ASP A 13 -4.04 -8.07 -8.10
N ASP A 14 -3.91 -7.80 -6.80
CA ASP A 14 -4.34 -6.55 -6.18
C ASP A 14 -3.14 -5.65 -5.89
N PHE A 15 -3.18 -4.43 -6.43
CA PHE A 15 -2.11 -3.45 -6.23
C PHE A 15 -2.56 -2.00 -6.38
N GLU A 16 -1.92 -1.14 -5.59
CA GLU A 16 -2.02 0.31 -5.68
C GLU A 16 -0.70 0.95 -6.09
N VAL A 17 -0.77 2.00 -6.90
CA VAL A 17 0.40 2.69 -7.44
C VAL A 17 0.32 4.20 -7.26
N GLY A 18 1.43 4.79 -6.79
CA GLY A 18 1.64 6.23 -6.75
C GLY A 18 2.93 6.63 -7.46
N PHE A 19 2.90 7.66 -8.31
CA PHE A 19 4.07 8.15 -9.03
C PHE A 19 4.61 9.45 -8.44
N TYR A 20 5.92 9.49 -8.22
CA TYR A 20 6.61 10.61 -7.57
C TYR A 20 7.87 11.01 -8.34
N LEU A 21 8.17 12.31 -8.39
CA LEU A 21 9.42 12.81 -8.99
C LEU A 21 10.66 12.58 -8.11
N LYS A 22 10.46 12.26 -6.83
CA LYS A 22 11.52 12.00 -5.85
C LYS A 22 11.14 10.82 -4.96
N ASN A 23 12.09 9.94 -4.64
CA ASN A 23 11.94 8.97 -3.56
C ASN A 23 12.44 9.60 -2.26
N SER A 24 11.52 10.13 -1.45
CA SER A 24 11.82 10.74 -0.15
C SER A 24 10.96 10.13 0.95
N LYS A 25 11.40 10.22 2.22
CA LYS A 25 10.59 9.76 3.37
C LYS A 25 9.19 10.36 3.35
N LYS A 26 9.08 11.67 3.13
CA LYS A 26 7.80 12.38 3.04
C LYS A 26 6.87 11.81 1.96
N ASN A 27 7.41 11.48 0.78
CA ASN A 27 6.59 10.90 -0.29
C ASN A 27 6.14 9.47 0.06
N ARG A 28 7.00 8.70 0.74
CA ARG A 28 6.66 7.36 1.21
C ARG A 28 5.61 7.40 2.33
N GLU A 29 5.72 8.36 3.24
CA GLU A 29 4.70 8.64 4.27
C GLU A 29 3.36 8.99 3.62
N HIS A 30 3.36 9.93 2.67
CA HIS A 30 2.16 10.32 1.95
C HIS A 30 1.50 9.13 1.24
N PHE A 31 2.26 8.33 0.48
CA PHE A 31 1.74 7.15 -0.19
C PHE A 31 1.15 6.14 0.81
N PHE A 32 1.86 5.89 1.91
CA PHE A 32 1.39 4.98 2.95
C PHE A 32 0.09 5.48 3.61
N GLU A 33 -0.01 6.78 3.87
CA GLU A 33 -1.21 7.40 4.45
C GLU A 33 -2.42 7.31 3.51
N GLN A 34 -2.22 7.42 2.20
CA GLN A 34 -3.28 7.20 1.20
C GLN A 34 -3.83 5.77 1.28
N ILE A 35 -2.96 4.77 1.17
CA ILE A 35 -3.36 3.35 1.25
C ILE A 35 -4.08 3.06 2.58
N MET A 36 -3.52 3.54 3.70
CA MET A 36 -4.11 3.33 5.01
C MET A 36 -5.49 3.99 5.12
N SER A 37 -5.67 5.17 4.54
CA SER A 37 -6.97 5.85 4.48
C SER A 37 -7.98 5.04 3.67
N ASP A 38 -7.57 4.50 2.52
CA ASP A 38 -8.45 3.74 1.62
C ASP A 38 -8.87 2.39 2.22
N VAL A 39 -7.95 1.69 2.89
CA VAL A 39 -8.25 0.48 3.66
C VAL A 39 -9.20 0.78 4.83
N ASN A 40 -8.97 1.86 5.58
CA ASN A 40 -9.86 2.25 6.68
C ASN A 40 -11.27 2.56 6.20
N LYS A 41 -11.39 3.32 5.10
CA LYS A 41 -12.69 3.63 4.51
C LYS A 41 -13.41 2.35 4.06
N SER A 42 -12.71 1.46 3.37
CA SER A 42 -13.27 0.17 2.92
C SER A 42 -13.70 -0.71 4.10
N LEU A 43 -12.91 -0.70 5.18
CA LEU A 43 -13.20 -1.41 6.41
C LEU A 43 -14.48 -0.87 7.07
N ASP A 44 -14.63 0.45 7.15
CA ASP A 44 -15.81 1.08 7.74
C ASP A 44 -17.06 0.87 6.88
N ASP A 45 -16.94 0.95 5.54
CA ASP A 45 -18.01 0.63 4.60
C ASP A 45 -18.45 -0.84 4.72
N CYS A 46 -17.50 -1.77 4.89
CA CYS A 46 -17.83 -3.18 5.12
C CYS A 46 -18.41 -3.42 6.51
N LYS A 47 -17.90 -2.82 7.59
CA LYS A 47 -18.53 -2.96 8.92
C LYS A 47 -20.00 -2.54 8.95
N ALA A 48 -20.38 -1.56 8.11
CA ALA A 48 -21.77 -1.11 8.00
C ALA A 48 -22.69 -2.08 7.24
N ARG A 49 -22.14 -3.04 6.48
CA ARG A 49 -22.87 -3.88 5.51
C ARG A 49 -22.63 -5.39 5.64
N CYS A 50 -21.50 -5.79 6.19
CA CYS A 50 -20.99 -7.14 6.30
C CYS A 50 -21.34 -7.74 7.66
N GLU A 51 -21.59 -9.05 7.72
CA GLU A 51 -21.80 -9.78 8.97
C GLU A 51 -20.47 -10.25 9.58
N ASP A 52 -20.45 -10.51 10.90
CA ASP A 52 -19.30 -11.10 11.57
C ASP A 52 -19.00 -12.49 10.98
N GLY A 53 -17.87 -12.59 10.28
CA GLY A 53 -17.47 -13.82 9.58
C GLY A 53 -17.20 -13.62 8.10
N ASP A 54 -17.68 -12.50 7.53
CA ASP A 54 -17.46 -12.11 6.14
C ASP A 54 -15.95 -12.13 5.79
N LEU A 55 -15.64 -12.78 4.68
CA LEU A 55 -14.28 -12.93 4.17
C LEU A 55 -13.66 -11.58 3.83
N LEU A 56 -14.44 -10.64 3.29
CA LEU A 56 -13.98 -9.29 2.96
C LEU A 56 -13.58 -8.52 4.23
N LEU A 57 -14.40 -8.61 5.28
CA LEU A 57 -14.09 -7.96 6.56
C LEU A 57 -12.80 -8.51 7.18
N LYS A 58 -12.58 -9.84 7.10
CA LYS A 58 -11.34 -10.47 7.56
C LYS A 58 -10.13 -10.04 6.72
N TYR A 59 -10.30 -9.99 5.40
CA TYR A 59 -9.26 -9.53 4.48
C TYR A 59 -8.82 -8.10 4.79
N LEU A 60 -9.75 -7.16 4.89
CA LEU A 60 -9.45 -5.75 5.20
C LEU A 60 -8.76 -5.56 6.56
N LYS A 61 -9.14 -6.35 7.58
CA LYS A 61 -8.45 -6.36 8.88
C LYS A 61 -7.00 -6.85 8.77
N ASN A 62 -6.76 -7.88 7.95
CA ASN A 62 -5.43 -8.41 7.72
C ASN A 62 -4.56 -7.39 6.96
N ASP A 63 -5.10 -6.74 5.93
CA ASP A 63 -4.40 -5.68 5.18
C ASP A 63 -3.97 -4.53 6.08
N MET A 64 -4.88 -4.06 6.94
CA MET A 64 -4.58 -3.02 7.91
C MET A 64 -3.43 -3.43 8.85
N SER A 65 -3.47 -4.66 9.38
CA SER A 65 -2.41 -5.17 10.25
C SER A 65 -1.07 -5.32 9.53
N ALA A 66 -1.08 -5.78 8.28
CA ALA A 66 0.12 -5.92 7.46
C ALA A 66 0.75 -4.56 7.17
N LEU A 67 -0.07 -3.56 6.80
CA LEU A 67 0.38 -2.19 6.57
C LEU A 67 1.04 -1.60 7.80
N GLU A 68 0.41 -1.72 8.99
CA GLU A 68 0.99 -1.23 10.24
C GLU A 68 2.37 -1.83 10.53
N GLN A 69 2.54 -3.14 10.29
CA GLN A 69 3.82 -3.83 10.47
C GLN A 69 4.88 -3.40 9.46
N MET A 70 4.47 -3.09 8.22
CA MET A 70 5.37 -2.67 7.15
C MET A 70 5.75 -1.19 7.20
N LYS A 71 4.94 -0.34 7.85
CA LYS A 71 5.04 1.13 7.83
C LYS A 71 6.47 1.64 8.04
N LYS A 72 7.08 1.28 9.17
CA LYS A 72 8.40 1.79 9.56
C LYS A 72 9.47 1.40 8.53
N GLN A 73 9.50 0.14 8.13
CA GLN A 73 10.50 -0.37 7.19
C GLN A 73 10.34 0.27 5.81
N PHE A 74 9.11 0.44 5.34
CA PHE A 74 8.85 1.09 4.06
C PHE A 74 9.26 2.57 4.09
N ILE A 75 8.86 3.32 5.12
CA ILE A 75 9.22 4.74 5.24
C ILE A 75 10.74 4.92 5.30
N ASP A 76 11.47 4.03 5.98
CA ASP A 76 12.93 4.14 6.11
C ASP A 76 13.66 3.71 4.83
N THR A 77 13.25 2.59 4.22
CA THR A 77 14.06 1.90 3.18
C THR A 77 13.45 1.92 1.78
N GLY A 78 12.19 2.33 1.64
CA GLY A 78 11.45 2.25 0.38
C GLY A 78 11.01 0.84 0.01
N LYS A 79 11.13 -0.14 0.93
CA LYS A 79 10.60 -1.49 0.73
C LYS A 79 10.21 -2.14 2.05
N ALA A 80 9.14 -2.90 2.05
CA ALA A 80 8.75 -3.77 3.15
C ALA A 80 7.93 -4.94 2.58
N ARG A 81 7.97 -6.07 3.29
CA ARG A 81 7.25 -7.28 2.90
C ARG A 81 6.69 -7.91 4.15
N PHE A 82 5.41 -8.25 4.11
CA PHE A 82 4.73 -8.94 5.19
C PHE A 82 4.73 -10.45 4.92
N ASP A 83 4.31 -10.88 3.73
CA ASP A 83 4.32 -12.28 3.30
C ASP A 83 4.60 -12.43 1.78
N SER A 84 4.21 -13.55 1.16
CA SER A 84 4.41 -13.79 -0.27
C SER A 84 3.56 -12.97 -1.22
N TYR A 85 2.46 -12.41 -0.75
CA TYR A 85 1.50 -11.65 -1.55
C TYR A 85 1.35 -10.20 -1.07
N VAL A 86 1.73 -9.91 0.17
CA VAL A 86 1.60 -8.57 0.76
C VAL A 86 2.97 -7.90 0.89
N SER A 87 3.17 -6.83 0.11
CA SER A 87 4.41 -6.06 0.11
C SER A 87 4.20 -4.62 -0.35
N ILE A 88 5.13 -3.73 0.02
CA ILE A 88 5.14 -2.35 -0.44
C ILE A 88 6.56 -1.96 -0.84
N CYS A 89 6.76 -1.39 -2.02
CA CYS A 89 8.10 -1.06 -2.52
C CYS A 89 8.12 0.19 -3.42
N VAL A 90 9.31 0.71 -3.66
CA VAL A 90 9.58 1.77 -4.64
C VAL A 90 10.36 1.20 -5.80
N ALA A 91 9.84 1.34 -7.01
CA ALA A 91 10.50 1.04 -8.27
C ALA A 91 10.94 2.33 -8.97
N GLU A 92 12.16 2.35 -9.49
CA GLU A 92 12.64 3.45 -10.32
C GLU A 92 12.27 3.19 -11.78
N ARG A 93 11.68 4.19 -12.45
CA ARG A 93 11.30 4.11 -13.86
C ARG A 93 11.93 5.25 -14.64
N THR A 94 12.60 4.90 -15.73
CA THR A 94 13.06 5.88 -16.71
C THR A 94 11.99 6.08 -17.76
N VAL A 95 11.41 7.28 -17.79
CA VAL A 95 10.49 7.72 -18.85
C VAL A 95 11.33 8.40 -19.92
N ARG A 96 11.24 7.93 -21.17
CA ARG A 96 11.81 8.65 -22.33
C ARG A 96 10.78 9.68 -22.77
N ASP A 97 11.22 10.91 -22.98
CA ASP A 97 10.41 11.92 -23.65
C ASP A 97 10.22 11.43 -25.10
N PHE A 98 8.97 11.35 -25.55
CA PHE A 98 8.61 10.99 -26.92
C PHE A 98 8.66 12.22 -27.82
#